data_AF-A0A1I8A946-F1
#
_entry.id   AF-A0A1I8A946-F1
#
_cell.length_a   1.000
_cell.length_b   1.000
_cell.length_c   1.000
_cell.angle_alpha   90.00
_cell.angle_beta   90.00
_cell.angle_gamma   90.00
#
_symmetry.space_group_name_H-M   'P 1'
#
loop_
_entity.id
_entity.type
_entity.pdbx_description
1 polymer ?
#
loop_
_entity_poly.entity_id
_entity_poly.type
_entity_poly.pdbx_seq_one_letter_code
_entity_poly.pdbx_strand_id
1 'polypeptide(L)'
;MTFYDALFPYLFIKSVKTAQALPGRFGACARATFKNRHDCEFDIKDNVISDELMFSWSGQEYVDVTVIPQKYTNSVCVSIHEGNDKEVDEAICDRIRNRHAEYFFRIHCATVGKTWIDWACRWPFTGLELYERLDDSTFALCNNLLKTRRLTQILVESVACTEQVVEWMKELLCQEQFETVYIQDSAVVEELLDFWIAQHKQMVKKHLNIYGTCEEAAQLLEGKLETCSSEECNTINSEYLFFYRAMFENPSNAYKLKKEGQFGVPNHNVYVFFECDGKDANRDELDFMRETSSMRILFG
;
A
#
# COMPACT_ATOMS: atom_id res chain seq x y z
N MET A 1 1.00 -4.55 -30.67
CA MET A 1 0.81 -4.88 -29.25
C MET A 1 -0.33 -5.87 -29.15
N THR A 2 -0.16 -6.98 -28.45
CA THR A 2 -1.20 -8.02 -28.39
C THR A 2 -2.05 -7.82 -27.14
N PHE A 3 -3.31 -8.29 -27.13
CA PHE A 3 -4.21 -8.13 -25.97
C PHE A 3 -3.54 -8.56 -24.65
N TYR A 4 -2.79 -9.66 -24.67
CA TYR A 4 -2.09 -10.16 -23.49
C TYR A 4 -0.97 -9.22 -23.03
N ASP A 5 -0.19 -8.65 -23.95
CA ASP A 5 0.88 -7.70 -23.57
C ASP A 5 0.32 -6.46 -22.86
N ALA A 6 -0.90 -6.05 -23.22
CA ALA A 6 -1.60 -4.96 -22.56
C ALA A 6 -2.26 -5.38 -21.24
N LEU A 7 -2.69 -6.64 -21.10
CA LEU A 7 -3.39 -7.13 -19.92
C LEU A 7 -2.43 -7.40 -18.74
N PHE A 8 -1.29 -8.04 -18.99
CA PHE A 8 -0.42 -8.57 -17.94
C PHE A 8 0.19 -7.52 -16.99
N PRO A 9 0.50 -6.29 -17.40
CA PRO A 9 0.93 -5.24 -16.47
C PRO A 9 -0.10 -4.98 -15.35
N TYR A 10 -1.39 -5.09 -15.65
CA TYR A 10 -2.48 -4.81 -14.70
C TYR A 10 -2.87 -6.01 -13.82
N LEU A 11 -2.33 -7.21 -14.09
CA LEU A 11 -2.61 -8.38 -13.26
C LEU A 11 -1.73 -8.39 -12.02
N PHE A 12 -2.31 -8.75 -10.88
CA PHE A 12 -1.53 -8.91 -9.65
C PHE A 12 -0.52 -10.05 -9.77
N ILE A 13 0.63 -9.91 -9.11
CA ILE A 13 1.75 -10.85 -9.28
C ILE A 13 1.37 -12.30 -8.95
N LYS A 14 0.58 -12.54 -7.90
CA LYS A 14 0.08 -13.90 -7.56
C LYS A 14 -0.80 -14.47 -8.68
N SER A 15 -1.60 -13.64 -9.35
CA SER A 15 -2.40 -14.04 -10.51
C SER A 15 -1.52 -14.36 -11.72
N VAL A 16 -0.48 -13.55 -11.97
CA VAL A 16 0.49 -13.83 -13.04
C VAL A 16 1.23 -15.14 -12.77
N LYS A 17 1.68 -15.37 -11.53
CA LYS A 17 2.34 -16.62 -11.09
C LYS A 17 1.43 -17.83 -11.33
N THR A 18 0.17 -17.76 -10.91
CA THR A 18 -0.81 -18.84 -11.13
C THR A 18 -1.06 -19.09 -12.63
N ALA A 19 -1.17 -18.01 -13.41
CA ALA A 19 -1.38 -18.08 -14.86
C ALA A 19 -0.21 -18.73 -15.62
N GLN A 20 0.99 -18.85 -15.03
CA GLN A 20 2.13 -19.55 -15.65
C GLN A 20 1.83 -21.01 -15.95
N ALA A 21 0.93 -21.65 -15.19
CA ALA A 21 0.55 -23.04 -15.37
C ALA A 21 -0.41 -23.27 -16.56
N LEU A 22 -1.00 -22.21 -17.11
CA LEU A 22 -1.98 -22.35 -18.19
C LEU A 22 -1.28 -22.71 -19.53
N PRO A 23 -1.91 -23.55 -20.36
CA PRO A 23 -1.35 -23.90 -21.66
C PRO A 23 -1.49 -22.76 -22.68
N GLY A 24 -0.78 -22.90 -23.79
CA GLY A 24 -0.91 -22.00 -24.94
C GLY A 24 -0.34 -20.60 -24.69
N ARG A 25 -0.89 -19.63 -25.44
CA ARG A 25 -0.36 -18.26 -25.52
C ARG A 25 -0.49 -17.49 -24.21
N PHE A 26 -1.60 -17.66 -23.49
CA PHE A 26 -1.84 -16.95 -22.23
C PHE A 26 -0.78 -17.28 -21.18
N GLY A 27 -0.53 -18.57 -20.92
CA GLY A 27 0.50 -18.97 -19.97
C GLY A 27 1.92 -18.68 -20.45
N ALA A 28 2.18 -18.66 -21.77
CA ALA A 28 3.47 -18.21 -22.30
C ALA A 28 3.71 -16.72 -21.99
N CYS A 29 2.70 -15.87 -22.19
CA CYS A 29 2.76 -14.47 -21.79
C CYS A 29 2.91 -14.32 -20.27
N ALA A 30 2.18 -15.10 -19.45
CA ALA A 30 2.32 -15.06 -17.99
C ALA A 30 3.75 -15.42 -17.54
N ARG A 31 4.35 -16.47 -18.12
CA ARG A 31 5.74 -16.85 -17.83
C ARG A 31 6.73 -15.76 -18.21
N ALA A 32 6.56 -15.16 -19.39
CA ALA A 32 7.41 -14.06 -19.84
C ALA A 32 7.25 -12.82 -18.96
N THR A 33 6.03 -12.43 -18.60
CA THR A 33 5.78 -11.32 -17.69
C THR A 33 6.39 -11.60 -16.33
N PHE A 34 6.07 -12.74 -15.68
CA PHE A 34 6.58 -13.07 -14.36
C PHE A 34 8.11 -13.07 -14.30
N LYS A 35 8.78 -13.61 -15.33
CA LYS A 35 10.23 -13.65 -15.42
C LYS A 35 10.87 -12.26 -15.48
N ASN A 36 10.26 -11.34 -16.23
CA ASN A 36 10.85 -10.03 -16.50
C ASN A 36 10.28 -8.90 -15.62
N ARG A 37 9.19 -9.15 -14.88
CA ARG A 37 8.54 -8.15 -14.03
C ARG A 37 9.42 -7.85 -12.83
N HIS A 38 9.61 -6.56 -12.58
CA HIS A 38 10.47 -6.07 -11.53
C HIS A 38 9.95 -4.73 -11.01
N ASP A 39 10.37 -4.38 -9.81
CA ASP A 39 10.24 -3.04 -9.26
C ASP A 39 11.61 -2.37 -9.26
N CYS A 40 11.65 -1.06 -9.52
CA CYS A 40 12.88 -0.27 -9.42
C CYS A 40 12.80 0.65 -8.21
N GLU A 41 13.92 0.81 -7.52
CA GLU A 41 14.08 1.76 -6.43
C GLU A 41 15.28 2.65 -6.69
N PHE A 42 15.09 3.95 -6.48
CA PHE A 42 16.10 4.97 -6.68
C PHE A 42 16.27 5.76 -5.39
N ASP A 43 17.43 5.59 -4.75
CA ASP A 43 17.77 6.31 -3.53
C ASP A 43 18.50 7.60 -3.87
N ILE A 44 17.89 8.73 -3.55
CA ILE A 44 18.43 10.05 -3.82
C ILE A 44 19.02 10.66 -2.54
N LYS A 45 20.31 10.98 -2.62
CA LYS A 45 21.06 11.70 -1.58
C LYS A 45 21.79 12.86 -2.21
N ASP A 46 21.68 14.03 -1.61
CA ASP A 46 22.31 15.27 -2.11
C ASP A 46 22.04 15.56 -3.60
N ASN A 47 20.82 15.28 -4.05
CA ASN A 47 20.40 15.43 -5.44
C ASN A 47 21.20 14.56 -6.43
N VAL A 48 21.65 13.38 -6.01
CA VAL A 48 22.34 12.37 -6.83
C VAL A 48 21.70 11.00 -6.56
N ILE A 49 21.60 10.16 -7.59
CA ILE A 49 21.22 8.75 -7.42
C ILE A 49 22.37 8.05 -6.69
N SER A 50 22.16 7.76 -5.41
CA SER A 50 23.12 7.11 -4.53
C SER A 50 23.06 5.58 -4.62
N ASP A 51 21.87 5.03 -4.87
CA ASP A 51 21.65 3.62 -5.14
C ASP A 51 20.53 3.43 -6.18
N GLU A 52 20.63 2.35 -6.94
CA GLU A 52 19.63 1.93 -7.92
C GLU A 52 19.42 0.43 -7.77
N LEU A 53 18.31 0.07 -7.12
CA LEU A 53 17.96 -1.31 -6.81
C LEU A 53 16.85 -1.81 -7.73
N MET A 54 16.91 -3.12 -8.04
CA MET A 54 15.91 -3.78 -8.84
C MET A 54 15.46 -5.08 -8.18
N PHE A 55 14.18 -5.15 -7.86
CA PHE A 55 13.58 -6.30 -7.20
C PHE A 55 12.86 -7.14 -8.22
N SER A 56 13.44 -8.30 -8.54
CA SER A 56 12.84 -9.27 -9.44
C SER A 56 11.82 -10.14 -8.72
N TRP A 57 10.59 -10.14 -9.22
CA TRP A 57 9.53 -11.00 -8.67
C TRP A 57 9.78 -12.49 -8.91
N SER A 58 10.65 -12.84 -9.87
CA SER A 58 11.06 -14.22 -10.10
C SER A 58 12.25 -14.65 -9.25
N GLY A 59 12.79 -13.77 -8.39
CA GLY A 59 14.03 -13.98 -7.65
C GLY A 59 15.28 -13.98 -8.53
N GLN A 60 15.17 -13.50 -9.77
CA GLN A 60 16.33 -13.39 -10.66
C GLN A 60 17.15 -12.16 -10.28
N GLU A 61 18.42 -12.33 -9.97
CA GLU A 61 19.32 -11.20 -9.77
C GLU A 61 19.63 -10.52 -11.11
N TYR A 62 19.54 -9.19 -11.12
CA TYR A 62 19.92 -8.36 -12.25
C TYR A 62 21.10 -7.49 -11.84
N VAL A 63 22.15 -7.48 -12.68
CA VAL A 63 23.36 -6.69 -12.44
C VAL A 63 23.22 -5.26 -12.97
N ASP A 64 22.35 -5.06 -13.97
CA ASP A 64 22.15 -3.75 -14.61
C ASP A 64 20.68 -3.57 -14.99
N VAL A 65 20.08 -2.56 -14.39
CA VAL A 65 18.71 -2.10 -14.59
C VAL A 65 18.37 -1.70 -16.02
N THR A 66 19.36 -1.28 -16.81
CA THR A 66 19.17 -0.83 -18.19
C THR A 66 18.92 -1.96 -19.18
N VAL A 67 19.23 -3.20 -18.77
CA VAL A 67 19.12 -4.38 -19.63
C VAL A 67 17.67 -4.85 -19.76
N ILE A 68 16.80 -4.53 -18.80
CA ILE A 68 15.41 -4.97 -18.83
C ILE A 68 14.54 -3.95 -19.57
N PRO A 69 13.68 -4.40 -20.51
CA PRO A 69 12.69 -3.52 -21.11
C PRO A 69 11.78 -2.88 -20.05
N GLN A 70 11.75 -1.54 -20.01
CA GLN A 70 10.93 -0.72 -19.11
C GLN A 70 9.44 -1.09 -19.06
N LYS A 71 8.90 -1.69 -20.13
CA LYS A 71 7.50 -2.17 -20.18
C LYS A 71 7.18 -3.27 -19.17
N TYR A 72 8.20 -3.89 -18.56
CA TYR A 72 8.03 -4.89 -17.51
C TYR A 72 8.23 -4.32 -16.10
N THR A 73 8.63 -3.05 -15.97
CA THR A 73 8.69 -2.38 -14.68
C THR A 73 7.28 -2.20 -14.16
N ASN A 74 7.02 -2.72 -12.97
CA ASN A 74 5.73 -2.67 -12.32
C ASN A 74 5.57 -1.36 -11.53
N SER A 75 6.51 -1.10 -10.63
CA SER A 75 6.58 0.16 -9.90
C SER A 75 7.99 0.76 -9.91
N VAL A 76 8.02 2.06 -9.70
CA VAL A 76 9.23 2.87 -9.49
C VAL A 76 9.06 3.59 -8.15
N CYS A 77 9.92 3.24 -7.20
CA CYS A 77 10.03 3.92 -5.91
C CYS A 77 11.17 4.93 -5.98
N VAL A 78 10.91 6.16 -5.54
CA VAL A 78 11.93 7.21 -5.43
C VAL A 78 12.03 7.63 -3.98
N SER A 79 13.18 7.32 -3.38
CA SER A 79 13.45 7.48 -1.95
C SER A 79 14.34 8.70 -1.73
N ILE A 80 13.87 9.67 -0.95
CA ILE A 80 14.61 10.89 -0.62
C ILE A 80 15.14 10.79 0.82
N HIS A 81 16.47 10.74 1.01
CA HIS A 81 17.07 10.49 2.32
C HIS A 81 17.71 11.69 3.02
N GLU A 82 18.18 12.69 2.29
CA GLU A 82 18.92 13.81 2.87
C GLU A 82 18.54 15.11 2.17
N GLY A 83 18.65 16.22 2.92
CA GLY A 83 18.11 17.55 2.60
C GLY A 83 18.31 17.97 1.14
N ASN A 84 17.30 17.64 0.32
CA ASN A 84 17.30 17.92 -1.11
C ASN A 84 16.60 19.26 -1.37
N ASP A 85 17.13 20.34 -0.78
CA ASP A 85 16.65 21.71 -1.02
C ASP A 85 17.09 22.27 -2.40
N LYS A 86 18.01 21.56 -3.06
CA LYS A 86 18.55 21.87 -4.39
C LYS A 86 17.53 21.60 -5.51
N GLU A 87 17.75 22.21 -6.66
CA GLU A 87 16.97 21.94 -7.87
C GLU A 87 17.20 20.50 -8.35
N VAL A 88 16.11 19.79 -8.70
CA VAL A 88 16.21 18.41 -9.22
C VAL A 88 16.95 18.43 -10.55
N ASP A 89 18.00 17.61 -10.67
CA ASP A 89 18.70 17.43 -11.94
C ASP A 89 17.76 16.74 -12.96
N GLU A 90 17.59 17.35 -14.12
CA GLU A 90 16.76 16.81 -15.21
C GLU A 90 17.28 15.45 -15.70
N ALA A 91 18.60 15.21 -15.63
CA ALA A 91 19.18 13.91 -15.96
C ALA A 91 18.69 12.79 -15.02
N ILE A 92 18.49 13.09 -13.73
CA ILE A 92 17.90 12.15 -12.76
C ILE A 92 16.44 11.90 -13.11
N CYS A 93 15.69 12.96 -13.41
CA CYS A 93 14.30 12.85 -13.83
C CYS A 93 14.13 11.97 -15.08
N ASP A 94 15.04 12.11 -16.06
CA ASP A 94 15.04 11.32 -17.29
C ASP A 94 15.42 9.85 -17.02
N ARG A 95 16.34 9.60 -16.10
CA ARG A 95 16.76 8.25 -15.71
C ARG A 95 15.64 7.46 -15.04
N ILE A 96 14.89 8.10 -14.15
CA ILE A 96 13.79 7.50 -13.37
C ILE A 96 12.52 7.30 -14.23
N ARG A 97 12.43 8.02 -15.35
CA ARG A 97 11.22 8.06 -16.17
C ARG A 97 10.88 6.71 -16.80
N ASN A 98 9.66 6.25 -16.51
CA ASN A 98 9.05 5.06 -17.07
C ASN A 98 7.53 5.25 -17.15
N ARG A 99 6.99 5.32 -18.36
CA ARG A 99 5.55 5.58 -18.58
C ARG A 99 4.64 4.39 -18.28
N HIS A 100 5.21 3.23 -18.02
CA HIS A 100 4.48 1.99 -17.79
C HIS A 100 4.39 1.61 -16.32
N ALA A 101 5.12 2.31 -15.44
CA ALA A 101 5.21 1.99 -14.03
C ALA A 101 4.28 2.85 -13.17
N GLU A 102 3.86 2.28 -12.05
CA GLU A 102 3.30 3.02 -10.94
C GLU A 102 4.41 3.71 -10.14
N TYR A 103 4.11 4.86 -9.54
CA TYR A 103 5.11 5.70 -8.89
C TYR A 103 4.84 5.85 -7.40
N PHE A 104 5.89 5.62 -6.61
CA PHE A 104 5.89 5.75 -5.16
C PHE A 104 6.94 6.77 -4.74
N PHE A 105 6.55 7.75 -3.93
CA PHE A 105 7.46 8.77 -3.42
C PHE A 105 7.71 8.52 -1.94
N ARG A 106 8.94 8.14 -1.57
CA ARG A 106 9.34 7.87 -0.19
C ARG A 106 10.15 9.03 0.37
N ILE A 107 9.77 9.50 1.54
CA ILE A 107 10.45 10.59 2.23
C ILE A 107 11.04 10.04 3.53
N HIS A 108 12.37 9.87 3.53
CA HIS A 108 13.18 9.41 4.66
C HIS A 108 13.88 10.55 5.41
N CYS A 109 13.49 11.80 5.16
CA CYS A 109 14.06 12.97 5.81
C CYS A 109 13.01 14.01 6.16
N ALA A 110 13.31 14.84 7.18
CA ALA A 110 12.41 15.89 7.62
C ALA A 110 12.21 17.00 6.58
N THR A 111 13.21 17.22 5.70
CA THR A 111 13.23 18.32 4.73
C THR A 111 13.26 17.82 3.29
N VAL A 112 12.35 18.33 2.43
CA VAL A 112 12.35 18.06 0.99
C VAL A 112 12.13 19.36 0.21
N GLY A 113 13.00 19.63 -0.76
CA GLY A 113 12.91 20.83 -1.57
C GLY A 113 11.67 20.87 -2.45
N LYS A 114 11.20 22.10 -2.71
CA LYS A 114 10.03 22.38 -3.56
C LYS A 114 10.13 21.72 -4.94
N THR A 115 11.32 21.66 -5.51
CA THR A 115 11.58 21.12 -6.85
C THR A 115 11.26 19.61 -6.93
N TRP A 116 11.57 18.84 -5.88
CA TRP A 116 11.21 17.42 -5.77
C TRP A 116 9.71 17.23 -5.65
N ILE A 117 9.03 18.05 -4.85
CA ILE A 117 7.57 18.02 -4.72
C ILE A 117 6.88 18.43 -6.03
N ASP A 118 7.36 19.47 -6.71
CA ASP A 118 6.85 19.90 -8.01
C ASP A 118 7.09 18.84 -9.09
N TRP A 119 8.24 18.17 -9.04
CA TRP A 119 8.50 17.01 -9.89
C TRP A 119 7.50 15.91 -9.59
N ALA A 120 7.33 15.52 -8.33
CA ALA A 120 6.38 14.49 -7.93
C ALA A 120 4.94 14.82 -8.37
N CYS A 121 4.48 16.08 -8.22
CA CYS A 121 3.17 16.52 -8.70
C CYS A 121 2.94 16.33 -10.22
N ARG A 122 4.00 16.31 -11.04
CA ARG A 122 3.89 16.15 -12.51
C ARG A 122 3.66 14.70 -12.94
N TRP A 123 4.00 13.73 -12.11
CA TRP A 123 3.89 12.31 -12.41
C TRP A 123 2.60 11.70 -11.89
N PRO A 124 2.20 10.53 -12.40
CA PRO A 124 1.08 9.78 -11.85
C PRO A 124 1.52 9.00 -10.60
N PHE A 125 1.96 9.70 -9.54
CA PHE A 125 2.25 9.06 -8.26
C PHE A 125 0.97 8.47 -7.68
N THR A 126 1.06 7.20 -7.33
CA THR A 126 -0.01 6.41 -6.70
C THR A 126 0.22 6.30 -5.20
N GLY A 127 1.49 6.26 -4.75
CA GLY A 127 1.85 6.13 -3.34
C GLY A 127 2.71 7.28 -2.81
N LEU A 128 2.45 7.67 -1.56
CA LEU A 128 3.33 8.49 -0.73
C LEU A 128 3.73 7.70 0.51
N GLU A 129 5.01 7.65 0.85
CA GLU A 129 5.51 6.94 2.02
C GLU A 129 6.33 7.89 2.89
N LEU A 130 5.96 8.00 4.17
CA LEU A 130 6.58 8.91 5.13
C LEU A 130 7.31 8.09 6.20
N TYR A 131 8.63 8.17 6.20
CA TYR A 131 9.50 7.44 7.12
C TYR A 131 10.08 8.34 8.23
N GLU A 132 9.93 9.65 8.11
CA GLU A 132 10.47 10.63 9.06
C GLU A 132 9.44 11.74 9.30
N ARG A 133 9.50 12.37 10.48
CA ARG A 133 8.68 13.55 10.78
C ARG A 133 9.08 14.72 9.88
N LEU A 134 8.13 15.18 9.06
CA LEU A 134 8.33 16.35 8.21
C LEU A 134 8.41 17.63 9.04
N ASP A 135 9.25 18.57 8.60
CA ASP A 135 9.21 19.93 9.10
C ASP A 135 8.01 20.71 8.53
N ASP A 136 7.67 21.85 9.14
CA ASP A 136 6.49 22.64 8.75
C ASP A 136 6.56 23.08 7.27
N SER A 137 7.77 23.33 6.76
CA SER A 137 7.99 23.79 5.39
C SER A 137 7.72 22.69 4.36
N THR A 138 8.23 21.49 4.61
CA THR A 138 8.06 20.29 3.77
C THR A 138 6.64 19.77 3.86
N PHE A 139 6.06 19.78 5.06
CA PHE A 139 4.65 19.48 5.26
C PHE A 139 3.78 20.41 4.40
N ALA A 140 4.01 21.71 4.45
CA ALA A 140 3.28 22.68 3.64
C ALA A 140 3.42 22.42 2.12
N LEU A 141 4.60 22.00 1.65
CA LEU A 141 4.83 21.63 0.26
C LEU A 141 4.09 20.35 -0.14
N CYS A 142 4.18 19.30 0.68
CA CYS A 142 3.53 18.01 0.43
C CYS A 142 2.00 18.11 0.31
N ASN A 143 1.36 19.11 0.92
CA ASN A 143 -0.06 19.43 0.66
C ASN A 143 -0.38 19.58 -0.84
N ASN A 144 0.58 19.99 -1.67
CA ASN A 144 0.37 20.07 -3.11
C ASN A 144 0.19 18.69 -3.74
N LEU A 145 0.85 17.65 -3.22
CA LEU A 145 0.67 16.27 -3.67
C LEU A 145 -0.76 15.79 -3.39
N LEU A 146 -1.27 16.04 -2.18
CA LEU A 146 -2.63 15.68 -1.78
C LEU A 146 -3.67 16.37 -2.67
N LYS A 147 -3.44 17.64 -3.02
CA LYS A 147 -4.31 18.42 -3.91
C LYS A 147 -4.37 17.89 -5.34
N THR A 148 -3.37 17.11 -5.79
CA THR A 148 -3.42 16.51 -7.13
C THR A 148 -4.52 15.47 -7.28
N ARG A 149 -5.00 14.90 -6.17
CA ARG A 149 -5.98 13.80 -6.15
C ARG A 149 -5.56 12.61 -7.03
N ARG A 150 -4.27 12.27 -7.01
CA ARG A 150 -3.71 11.12 -7.72
C ARG A 150 -3.26 10.00 -6.80
N LEU A 151 -3.01 10.32 -5.53
CA LEU A 151 -2.64 9.33 -4.53
C LEU A 151 -3.80 8.35 -4.34
N THR A 152 -3.47 7.07 -4.43
CA THR A 152 -4.33 5.93 -4.10
C THR A 152 -3.93 5.32 -2.77
N GLN A 153 -2.72 5.60 -2.28
CA GLN A 153 -2.27 5.08 -0.98
C GLN A 153 -1.27 5.99 -0.27
N ILE A 154 -1.21 5.85 1.05
CA ILE A 154 -0.19 6.45 1.91
C ILE A 154 0.36 5.40 2.89
N LEU A 155 1.67 5.42 3.11
CA LEU A 155 2.32 4.70 4.21
C LEU A 155 2.93 5.70 5.19
N VAL A 156 2.70 5.49 6.47
CA VAL A 156 3.19 6.37 7.54
C VAL A 156 3.83 5.52 8.63
N GLU A 157 5.15 5.64 8.75
CA GLU A 157 5.91 5.11 9.87
C GLU A 157 5.53 5.80 11.18
N SER A 158 5.74 5.13 12.31
CA SER A 158 5.35 5.66 13.62
C SER A 158 5.98 7.03 13.94
N VAL A 159 7.25 7.23 13.56
CA VAL A 159 7.94 8.51 13.76
C VAL A 159 7.36 9.65 12.92
N ALA A 160 6.76 9.35 11.77
CA ALA A 160 6.12 10.31 10.88
C ALA A 160 4.66 10.59 11.26
N CYS A 161 4.09 9.81 12.18
CA CYS A 161 2.67 9.86 12.53
C CYS A 161 2.37 11.00 13.51
N THR A 162 2.32 12.24 12.99
CA THR A 162 1.91 13.42 13.75
C THR A 162 0.41 13.69 13.60
N GLU A 163 -0.17 14.48 14.50
CA GLU A 163 -1.57 14.93 14.41
C GLU A 163 -1.91 15.52 13.03
N GLN A 164 -1.01 16.31 12.45
CA GLN A 164 -1.22 16.89 11.12
C GLN A 164 -1.22 15.83 10.00
N VAL A 165 -0.42 14.77 10.12
CA VAL A 165 -0.43 13.64 9.17
C VAL A 165 -1.68 12.78 9.36
N VAL A 166 -2.19 12.64 10.59
CA VAL A 166 -3.50 12.00 10.83
C VAL A 166 -4.62 12.76 10.12
N GLU A 167 -4.61 14.09 10.18
CA GLU A 167 -5.57 14.91 9.42
C GLU A 167 -5.42 14.73 7.89
N TRP A 168 -4.19 14.56 7.37
CA TRP A 168 -3.98 14.18 5.97
C TRP A 168 -4.61 12.85 5.61
N MET A 169 -4.43 11.82 6.46
CA MET A 169 -5.01 10.51 6.22
C MET A 169 -6.55 10.59 6.17
N LYS A 170 -7.16 11.37 7.08
CA LYS A 170 -8.61 11.63 7.09
C LYS A 170 -9.07 12.34 5.81
N GLU A 171 -8.36 13.39 5.38
CA GLU A 171 -8.68 14.10 4.14
C GLU A 171 -8.57 13.18 2.92
N LEU A 172 -7.48 12.40 2.84
CA LEU A 172 -7.21 11.45 1.76
C LEU A 172 -8.30 10.37 1.70
N LEU A 173 -8.69 9.79 2.83
CA LEU A 173 -9.75 8.77 2.90
C LEU A 173 -11.10 9.27 2.35
N CYS A 174 -11.40 10.57 2.46
CA CYS A 174 -12.58 11.19 1.86
C CYS A 174 -12.48 11.43 0.35
N GLN A 175 -11.30 11.26 -0.27
CA GLN A 175 -11.13 11.41 -1.71
C GLN A 175 -11.57 10.14 -2.44
N GLU A 176 -12.29 10.29 -3.55
CA GLU A 176 -12.90 9.17 -4.30
C GLU A 176 -11.85 8.13 -4.73
N GLN A 177 -10.72 8.60 -5.27
CA GLN A 177 -9.68 7.73 -5.84
C GLN A 177 -8.73 7.11 -4.81
N PHE A 178 -8.73 7.62 -3.58
CA PHE A 178 -7.83 7.12 -2.54
C PHE A 178 -8.30 5.75 -2.05
N GLU A 179 -7.43 4.82 -1.68
CA GLU A 179 -7.85 3.45 -1.37
C GLU A 179 -7.26 2.97 -0.05
N THR A 180 -5.97 3.18 0.19
CA THR A 180 -5.27 2.46 1.28
C THR A 180 -4.42 3.36 2.15
N VAL A 181 -4.59 3.23 3.46
CA VAL A 181 -3.67 3.76 4.47
C VAL A 181 -2.86 2.60 5.04
N TYR A 182 -1.53 2.75 5.11
CA TYR A 182 -0.63 1.86 5.83
C TYR A 182 -0.08 2.62 7.04
N ILE A 183 -0.21 2.07 8.24
CA ILE A 183 0.34 2.65 9.47
C ILE A 183 1.07 1.60 10.28
N GLN A 184 2.15 2.02 10.95
CA GLN A 184 2.81 1.23 11.98
C GLN A 184 2.36 1.60 13.39
N ASP A 185 1.89 2.84 13.58
CA ASP A 185 1.44 3.32 14.89
C ASP A 185 -0.01 2.90 15.16
N SER A 186 -0.19 2.06 16.18
CA SER A 186 -1.50 1.55 16.55
C SER A 186 -2.32 2.53 17.40
N ALA A 187 -1.70 3.56 18.00
CA ALA A 187 -2.41 4.60 18.74
C ALA A 187 -3.38 5.39 17.85
N VAL A 188 -3.06 5.49 16.55
CA VAL A 188 -3.87 6.20 15.55
C VAL A 188 -5.02 5.35 15.01
N VAL A 189 -5.00 4.03 15.23
CA VAL A 189 -6.03 3.10 14.72
C VAL A 189 -7.40 3.45 15.30
N GLU A 190 -7.50 3.74 16.60
CA GLU A 190 -8.77 4.10 17.23
C GLU A 190 -9.38 5.37 16.63
N GLU A 191 -8.57 6.42 16.47
CA GLU A 191 -9.00 7.69 15.90
C GLU A 191 -9.42 7.56 14.43
N LEU A 192 -8.67 6.79 13.63
CA LEU A 192 -9.05 6.52 12.24
C LEU A 192 -10.32 5.69 12.17
N LEU A 193 -10.50 4.69 13.04
CA LEU A 193 -11.74 3.91 13.11
C LEU A 193 -12.95 4.78 13.46
N ASP A 194 -12.83 5.65 14.47
CA ASP A 194 -13.86 6.61 14.85
C ASP A 194 -14.25 7.52 13.67
N PHE A 195 -13.25 8.10 13.00
CA PHE A 195 -13.45 8.92 11.82
C PHE A 195 -14.15 8.14 10.71
N TRP A 196 -13.71 6.92 10.45
CA TRP A 196 -14.23 6.07 9.39
C TRP A 196 -15.70 5.71 9.63
N ILE A 197 -16.09 5.43 10.88
CA ILE A 197 -17.47 5.17 11.29
C ILE A 197 -18.34 6.40 11.09
N ALA A 198 -17.83 7.58 11.48
CA ALA A 198 -18.51 8.86 11.27
C ALA A 198 -18.72 9.16 9.77
N GLN A 199 -17.81 8.71 8.90
CA GLN A 199 -17.81 8.99 7.46
C GLN A 199 -18.15 7.78 6.57
N HIS A 200 -18.77 6.72 7.11
CA HIS A 200 -18.94 5.40 6.47
C HIS A 200 -19.37 5.39 4.99
N LYS A 201 -20.13 6.38 4.50
CA LYS A 201 -20.54 6.47 3.08
C LYS A 201 -19.37 6.78 2.13
N GLN A 202 -18.41 7.58 2.55
CA GLN A 202 -17.25 8.01 1.75
C GLN A 202 -16.13 6.95 1.74
N MET A 203 -16.37 5.88 2.47
CA MET A 203 -15.39 5.03 3.11
C MET A 203 -15.46 3.58 2.64
N VAL A 204 -16.45 3.31 1.78
CA VAL A 204 -16.65 2.05 1.08
C VAL A 204 -15.43 1.76 0.21
N LYS A 205 -14.91 0.53 0.28
CA LYS A 205 -13.71 0.06 -0.45
C LYS A 205 -12.40 0.73 -0.04
N LYS A 206 -12.37 1.49 1.06
CA LYS A 206 -11.11 1.96 1.65
C LYS A 206 -10.53 0.87 2.54
N HIS A 207 -9.23 0.94 2.78
CA HIS A 207 -8.48 -0.04 3.55
C HIS A 207 -7.54 0.66 4.54
N LEU A 208 -7.45 0.13 5.75
CA LEU A 208 -6.40 0.45 6.71
C LEU A 208 -5.59 -0.81 6.95
N ASN A 209 -4.31 -0.73 6.64
CA ASN A 209 -3.34 -1.77 6.86
C ASN A 209 -2.45 -1.34 8.02
N ILE A 210 -2.38 -2.19 9.02
CA ILE A 210 -1.51 -2.04 10.16
C ILE A 210 -0.35 -3.01 9.93
N TYR A 211 0.88 -2.55 10.04
CA TYR A 211 2.07 -3.39 9.88
C TYR A 211 3.04 -3.21 11.05
N GLY A 212 3.93 -4.18 11.25
CA GLY A 212 4.73 -4.25 12.48
C GLY A 212 3.91 -4.88 13.62
N THR A 213 4.19 -4.52 14.87
CA THR A 213 3.49 -5.14 16.02
C THR A 213 2.01 -4.73 16.05
N CYS A 214 1.11 -5.69 15.83
CA CYS A 214 -0.34 -5.45 15.84
C CYS A 214 -1.00 -5.64 17.22
N GLU A 215 -0.22 -5.82 18.29
CA GLU A 215 -0.71 -6.15 19.63
C GLU A 215 -1.73 -5.13 20.16
N GLU A 216 -1.43 -3.83 20.09
CA GLU A 216 -2.31 -2.79 20.61
C GLU A 216 -3.60 -2.67 19.78
N ALA A 217 -3.49 -2.78 18.45
CA ALA A 217 -4.66 -2.83 17.57
C ALA A 217 -5.54 -4.07 17.86
N ALA A 218 -4.91 -5.21 18.14
CA ALA A 218 -5.61 -6.42 18.54
C ALA A 218 -6.33 -6.25 19.88
N GLN A 219 -5.70 -5.64 20.87
CA GLN A 219 -6.32 -5.30 22.16
C GLN A 219 -7.50 -4.34 21.97
N LEU A 220 -7.38 -3.34 21.10
CA LEU A 220 -8.47 -2.42 20.77
C LEU A 220 -9.70 -3.16 20.21
N LEU A 221 -9.50 -4.21 19.42
CA LEU A 221 -10.55 -4.98 18.74
C LEU A 221 -11.05 -6.19 19.55
N GLU A 222 -10.35 -6.56 20.62
CA GLU A 222 -10.67 -7.74 21.41
C GLU A 222 -12.07 -7.65 22.02
N GLY A 223 -12.83 -8.76 21.90
CA GLY A 223 -14.22 -8.83 22.34
C GLY A 223 -15.21 -8.02 21.49
N LYS A 224 -14.74 -7.15 20.58
CA LYS A 224 -15.57 -6.35 19.66
C LYS A 224 -15.81 -7.03 18.32
N LEU A 225 -15.11 -8.13 18.03
CA LEU A 225 -15.21 -8.89 16.78
C LEU A 225 -16.13 -10.11 16.90
N GLU A 226 -16.81 -10.45 15.81
CA GLU A 226 -17.50 -11.72 15.59
C GLU A 226 -17.13 -12.31 14.24
N THR A 227 -17.17 -13.63 14.11
CA THR A 227 -16.85 -14.32 12.84
C THR A 227 -17.91 -14.00 11.78
N CYS A 228 -17.47 -13.71 10.56
CA CYS A 228 -18.38 -13.54 9.43
C CYS A 228 -19.06 -14.87 9.07
N SER A 229 -20.31 -14.79 8.62
CA SER A 229 -21.01 -15.95 8.06
C SER A 229 -20.38 -16.38 6.72
N SER A 230 -20.65 -17.61 6.27
CA SER A 230 -20.15 -18.10 4.99
C SER A 230 -20.64 -17.27 3.79
N GLU A 231 -21.85 -16.71 3.87
CA GLU A 231 -22.39 -15.81 2.84
C GLU A 231 -21.61 -14.48 2.81
N GLU A 232 -21.37 -13.87 3.98
CA GLU A 232 -20.53 -12.66 4.08
C GLU A 232 -19.11 -12.92 3.58
N CYS A 233 -18.49 -14.03 4.00
CA CYS A 233 -17.19 -14.43 3.50
C CYS A 233 -17.18 -14.60 1.97
N ASN A 234 -18.24 -15.16 1.37
CA ASN A 234 -18.35 -15.27 -0.09
C ASN A 234 -18.49 -13.91 -0.78
N THR A 235 -19.28 -12.99 -0.22
CA THR A 235 -19.42 -11.62 -0.74
C THR A 235 -18.10 -10.88 -0.65
N ILE A 236 -17.49 -10.83 0.55
CA ILE A 236 -16.15 -10.27 0.80
C ILE A 236 -15.17 -10.83 -0.21
N ASN A 237 -15.22 -12.16 -0.39
CA ASN A 237 -14.33 -12.80 -1.31
C ASN A 237 -14.59 -12.32 -2.75
N SER A 238 -15.82 -12.36 -3.23
CA SER A 238 -16.11 -11.96 -4.62
C SER A 238 -15.80 -10.49 -4.92
N GLU A 239 -15.97 -9.60 -3.94
CA GLU A 239 -15.85 -8.15 -4.13
C GLU A 239 -14.44 -7.62 -3.80
N TYR A 240 -13.72 -8.29 -2.88
CA TYR A 240 -12.47 -7.80 -2.31
C TYR A 240 -11.29 -8.82 -2.37
N LEU A 241 -11.48 -10.06 -2.87
CA LEU A 241 -10.44 -11.12 -2.92
C LEU A 241 -9.14 -10.68 -3.58
N PHE A 242 -9.22 -9.85 -4.62
CA PHE A 242 -8.05 -9.49 -5.41
C PHE A 242 -7.00 -8.79 -4.55
N PHE A 243 -7.44 -7.96 -3.59
CA PHE A 243 -6.56 -7.24 -2.68
C PHE A 243 -6.24 -8.05 -1.43
N TYR A 244 -7.15 -8.89 -0.93
CA TYR A 244 -6.95 -9.66 0.31
C TYR A 244 -5.86 -10.74 0.20
N ARG A 245 -5.91 -11.59 -0.83
CA ARG A 245 -4.92 -12.66 -1.02
C ARG A 245 -3.56 -12.13 -1.45
N ALA A 246 -3.46 -10.86 -1.82
CA ALA A 246 -2.21 -10.23 -2.20
C ALA A 246 -1.27 -10.09 -1.00
N MET A 247 -1.78 -9.63 0.14
CA MET A 247 -0.94 -9.25 1.29
C MET A 247 -0.54 -10.42 2.18
N PHE A 248 -1.46 -11.36 2.38
CA PHE A 248 -1.29 -12.45 3.33
C PHE A 248 -0.85 -13.74 2.64
N GLU A 249 0.01 -14.53 3.27
CA GLU A 249 0.34 -15.89 2.84
C GLU A 249 -0.73 -16.86 3.33
N ASN A 250 -1.08 -16.76 4.61
CA ASN A 250 -2.09 -17.55 5.30
C ASN A 250 -3.03 -16.62 6.08
N PRO A 251 -4.02 -16.01 5.42
CA PRO A 251 -4.88 -15.08 6.11
C PRO A 251 -5.88 -15.79 7.04
N SER A 252 -6.26 -15.10 8.12
CA SER A 252 -7.33 -15.48 9.04
C SER A 252 -8.69 -15.60 8.35
N ASN A 253 -9.68 -16.16 9.06
CA ASN A 253 -11.09 -15.94 8.70
C ASN A 253 -11.42 -14.44 8.71
N ALA A 254 -12.51 -14.09 8.01
CA ALA A 254 -13.04 -12.74 8.04
C ALA A 254 -13.79 -12.52 9.36
N TYR A 255 -13.41 -11.48 10.10
CA TYR A 255 -14.14 -11.01 11.27
C TYR A 255 -14.88 -9.73 10.95
N LYS A 256 -15.96 -9.44 11.66
CA LYS A 256 -16.65 -8.15 11.59
C LYS A 256 -16.86 -7.54 12.96
N LEU A 257 -16.91 -6.21 13.04
CA LEU A 257 -17.26 -5.52 14.28
C LEU A 257 -18.71 -5.81 14.69
N LYS A 258 -18.92 -6.16 15.96
CA LYS A 258 -20.24 -6.38 16.55
C LYS A 258 -21.08 -5.10 16.49
N LYS A 259 -22.36 -5.25 16.14
CA LYS A 259 -23.31 -4.13 16.06
C LYS A 259 -23.68 -3.52 17.42
N GLU A 260 -23.49 -4.26 18.52
CA GLU A 260 -23.85 -3.81 19.88
C GLU A 260 -22.77 -2.96 20.56
N GLY A 261 -21.73 -2.51 19.84
CA GLY A 261 -20.66 -1.64 20.36
C GLY A 261 -20.79 -0.18 19.94
N GLN A 262 -19.89 0.68 20.46
CA GLN A 262 -19.75 2.09 20.06
C GLN A 262 -19.62 2.30 18.54
N PHE A 263 -19.26 1.24 17.80
CA PHE A 263 -18.93 1.27 16.39
C PHE A 263 -20.01 0.70 15.45
N GLY A 264 -21.16 0.28 15.97
CA GLY A 264 -22.21 -0.38 15.18
C GLY A 264 -23.06 0.59 14.35
N VAL A 265 -22.68 0.84 13.10
CA VAL A 265 -23.57 1.53 12.14
C VAL A 265 -24.50 0.49 11.48
N PRO A 266 -25.83 0.64 11.53
CA PRO A 266 -26.73 -0.26 10.84
C PRO A 266 -26.40 -0.31 9.33
N ASN A 267 -26.14 -1.51 8.81
CA ASN A 267 -25.86 -1.83 7.40
C ASN A 267 -24.45 -1.53 6.87
N HIS A 268 -23.49 -1.19 7.74
CA HIS A 268 -22.08 -1.07 7.33
C HIS A 268 -21.23 -2.01 8.15
N ASN A 269 -20.54 -2.92 7.47
CA ASN A 269 -19.71 -3.92 8.11
C ASN A 269 -18.25 -3.47 8.01
N VAL A 270 -17.57 -3.39 9.15
CA VAL A 270 -16.11 -3.28 9.21
C VAL A 270 -15.56 -4.68 9.32
N TYR A 271 -14.78 -5.11 8.34
CA TYR A 271 -14.16 -6.41 8.28
C TYR A 271 -12.70 -6.34 8.71
N VAL A 272 -12.25 -7.33 9.48
CA VAL A 272 -10.86 -7.44 9.95
C VAL A 272 -10.27 -8.76 9.48
N PHE A 273 -9.02 -8.69 9.03
CA PHE A 273 -8.20 -9.80 8.59
C PHE A 273 -6.78 -9.64 9.11
N PHE A 274 -6.08 -10.74 9.32
CA PHE A 274 -4.67 -10.71 9.72
C PHE A 274 -3.93 -11.97 9.22
N GLU A 275 -2.59 -11.92 9.22
CA GLU A 275 -1.77 -13.09 8.90
C GLU A 275 -1.77 -14.08 10.06
N CYS A 276 -2.08 -15.35 9.78
CA CYS A 276 -1.88 -16.47 10.69
C CYS A 276 -0.55 -17.17 10.38
N ASP A 277 0.15 -17.66 11.39
CA ASP A 277 1.45 -18.31 11.16
C ASP A 277 1.37 -19.72 10.55
N GLY A 278 0.14 -20.27 10.43
CA GLY A 278 -0.16 -21.58 9.88
C GLY A 278 0.39 -22.77 10.68
N LYS A 279 0.97 -22.55 11.87
CA LYS A 279 1.73 -23.57 12.62
C LYS A 279 0.90 -24.33 13.64
N ASP A 280 -0.24 -23.79 14.09
CA ASP A 280 -1.10 -24.45 15.07
C ASP A 280 -2.58 -24.36 14.70
N ALA A 281 -3.12 -25.45 14.16
CA ALA A 281 -4.53 -25.56 13.79
C ALA A 281 -5.49 -25.66 14.99
N ASN A 282 -4.98 -25.86 16.21
CA ASN A 282 -5.81 -26.01 17.41
C ASN A 282 -5.94 -24.70 18.22
N ARG A 283 -5.17 -23.67 17.87
CA ARG A 283 -5.19 -22.38 18.55
C ARG A 283 -6.33 -21.52 18.03
N ASP A 284 -6.94 -20.71 18.90
CA ASP A 284 -7.93 -19.72 18.49
C ASP A 284 -7.28 -18.71 17.52
N GLU A 285 -7.90 -18.47 16.37
CA GLU A 285 -7.41 -17.51 15.40
C GLU A 285 -7.22 -16.11 16.01
N LEU A 286 -8.08 -15.71 16.95
CA LEU A 286 -7.98 -14.42 17.63
C LEU A 286 -6.73 -14.30 18.52
N ASP A 287 -6.17 -15.41 18.98
CA ASP A 287 -4.90 -15.37 19.73
C ASP A 287 -3.73 -14.97 18.81
N PHE A 288 -3.77 -15.35 17.52
CA PHE A 288 -2.74 -14.94 16.55
C PHE A 288 -2.83 -13.44 16.20
N MET A 289 -4.01 -12.83 16.35
CA MET A 289 -4.20 -11.41 16.05
C MET A 289 -3.23 -10.51 16.82
N ARG A 290 -2.83 -10.89 18.05
CA ARG A 290 -1.87 -10.14 18.87
C ARG A 290 -0.41 -10.33 18.43
N GLU A 291 -0.10 -11.45 17.82
CA GLU A 291 1.27 -11.85 17.43
C GLU A 291 1.57 -11.57 15.96
N THR A 292 0.54 -11.25 15.19
CA THR A 292 0.67 -10.96 13.77
C THR A 292 1.46 -9.67 13.54
N SER A 293 2.22 -9.67 12.45
CA SER A 293 2.95 -8.49 11.99
C SER A 293 2.16 -7.65 10.97
N SER A 294 0.96 -8.12 10.61
CA SER A 294 0.11 -7.42 9.64
C SER A 294 -1.36 -7.70 9.88
N MET A 295 -2.14 -6.62 9.94
CA MET A 295 -3.58 -6.62 10.06
C MET A 295 -4.17 -5.69 9.00
N ARG A 296 -5.33 -6.06 8.45
CA ARG A 296 -6.10 -5.24 7.53
C ARG A 296 -7.51 -5.05 8.06
N ILE A 297 -7.96 -3.81 8.01
CA ILE A 297 -9.33 -3.39 8.28
C ILE A 297 -9.93 -2.88 6.97
N LEU A 298 -11.08 -3.42 6.60
CA LEU A 298 -11.82 -3.14 5.36
C LEU A 298 -13.21 -2.63 5.71
N PHE A 299 -13.69 -1.62 5.00
CA PHE A 299 -15.08 -1.17 5.13
C PHE A 299 -15.93 -1.61 3.94
N GLY A 300 -16.97 -2.39 4.27
CA GLY A 300 -18.00 -2.90 3.37
C GLY A 300 -19.11 -1.90 3.06
#